data_AF-A0A5Y9PDL8-F1
#
_entry.id   AF-A0A5Y9PDL8-F1
#
_cell.length_a   1.000
_cell.length_b   1.000
_cell.length_c   1.000
_cell.angle_alpha   90.00
_cell.angle_beta   90.00
_cell.angle_gamma   90.00
#
_symmetry.space_group_name_H-M   'P 1'
#
loop_
_entity.id
_entity.type
_entity.pdbx_description
1 polymer ?
#
loop_
_entity_poly.entity_id
_entity_poly.type
_entity_poly.pdbx_seq_one_letter_code
_entity_poly.pdbx_strand_id
1 'polypeptide(L)'
;MNKLFMAFVMLTPIFPCYAMDYNLFMRDVYKNSDVIKSKLYDLESEKNNASKTDFFYAPKVKLNNSYKNDSASKKYFDNTINVNSLLFDSSISNRFKEKNARLSEFELSVLMEKEKLAKLVIENAISISQYQALNSRAHTLDDSARQLWQQINNRYINGTASQSDL
;
A
#
# COMPACT_ATOMS: atom_id res chain seq x y z
N MET A 1 -20.67 -45.50 10.84
CA MET A 1 -19.89 -44.49 10.08
C MET A 1 -20.63 -43.17 10.15
N ASN A 2 -20.22 -42.23 11.00
CA ASN A 2 -20.72 -40.85 10.95
C ASN A 2 -19.53 -39.90 11.11
N LYS A 3 -19.35 -39.06 10.09
CA LYS A 3 -18.21 -38.16 9.90
C LYS A 3 -18.34 -36.99 10.88
N LEU A 4 -17.32 -36.84 11.72
CA LEU A 4 -17.14 -35.71 12.62
C LEU A 4 -16.62 -34.53 11.78
N PHE A 5 -17.50 -33.63 11.36
CA PHE A 5 -17.11 -32.37 10.74
C PHE A 5 -16.75 -31.40 11.87
N MET A 6 -15.45 -31.21 12.09
CA MET A 6 -14.91 -30.13 12.91
C MET A 6 -15.32 -28.80 12.29
N ALA A 7 -16.25 -28.09 12.94
CA ALA A 7 -16.55 -26.71 12.62
C ALA A 7 -15.38 -25.84 13.12
N PHE A 8 -14.56 -25.36 12.18
CA PHE A 8 -13.59 -24.31 12.42
C PHE A 8 -14.37 -23.02 12.70
N VAL A 9 -14.46 -22.62 13.97
CA VAL A 9 -15.08 -21.37 14.38
C VAL A 9 -14.18 -20.23 13.88
N MET A 10 -14.52 -19.67 12.71
CA MET A 10 -14.00 -18.37 12.31
C MET A 10 -14.55 -17.33 13.28
N LEU A 11 -13.73 -16.94 14.26
CA LEU A 11 -13.92 -15.72 15.04
C LEU A 11 -13.78 -14.53 14.08
N THR A 12 -14.89 -14.12 13.47
CA THR A 12 -14.98 -12.83 12.81
C THR A 12 -15.00 -11.75 13.90
N PRO A 13 -14.04 -10.81 13.93
CA PRO A 13 -14.12 -9.70 14.86
C PRO A 13 -15.31 -8.83 14.48
N ILE A 14 -16.32 -8.77 15.36
CA ILE A 14 -17.47 -7.89 15.20
C ILE A 14 -17.01 -6.49 15.65
N PHE A 15 -16.70 -5.63 14.69
CA PHE A 15 -16.44 -4.22 14.94
C PHE A 15 -17.77 -3.47 15.10
N PRO A 16 -18.05 -2.79 16.22
CA PRO A 16 -19.27 -2.02 16.38
C PRO A 16 -19.02 -0.59 15.88
N CYS A 17 -18.98 -0.37 14.57
CA CYS A 17 -19.18 0.96 13.96
C CYS A 17 -19.22 0.79 12.44
N TYR A 18 -20.40 0.96 11.82
CA TYR A 18 -20.67 0.95 10.37
C TYR A 18 -20.03 -0.18 9.57
N ALA A 19 -20.85 -0.98 8.88
CA ALA A 19 -20.38 -1.92 7.86
C ALA A 19 -19.78 -1.16 6.66
N MET A 20 -18.60 -0.56 6.86
CA MET A 20 -17.77 -0.05 5.78
C MET A 20 -17.20 -1.29 5.11
N ASP A 21 -17.62 -1.52 3.87
CA ASP A 21 -17.11 -2.60 3.04
C ASP A 21 -15.57 -2.59 3.11
N TYR A 22 -14.99 -3.73 3.50
CA TYR A 22 -13.55 -3.91 3.61
C TYR A 22 -12.83 -3.44 2.35
N ASN A 23 -13.44 -3.62 1.17
CA ASN A 23 -12.88 -3.16 -0.10
C ASN A 23 -12.82 -1.64 -0.19
N LEU A 24 -13.85 -0.93 0.30
CA LEU A 24 -13.87 0.54 0.33
C LEU A 24 -12.82 1.07 1.31
N PHE A 25 -12.73 0.48 2.51
CA PHE A 25 -11.72 0.84 3.49
C PHE A 25 -10.30 0.64 2.95
N MET A 26 -10.00 -0.55 2.40
CA MET A 26 -8.67 -0.82 1.84
C MET A 26 -8.34 0.05 0.64
N ARG A 27 -9.35 0.40 -0.19
CA ARG A 27 -9.16 1.36 -1.28
C ARG A 27 -8.73 2.73 -0.76
N ASP A 28 -9.34 3.21 0.33
CA ASP A 28 -8.99 4.49 0.93
C ASP A 28 -7.60 4.43 1.59
N VAL A 29 -7.27 3.31 2.26
CA VAL A 29 -5.92 3.05 2.79
C VAL A 29 -4.86 3.11 1.68
N TYR A 30 -5.09 2.42 0.56
CA TYR A 30 -4.15 2.45 -0.58
C TYR A 30 -4.04 3.83 -1.22
N LYS A 31 -5.15 4.56 -1.34
CA LYS A 31 -5.19 5.91 -1.91
C LYS A 31 -4.41 6.90 -1.05
N ASN A 32 -4.49 6.77 0.27
CA ASN A 32 -3.88 7.70 1.21
C ASN A 32 -2.44 7.34 1.58
N SER A 33 -1.99 6.11 1.33
CA SER A 33 -0.64 5.66 1.64
C SER A 33 0.43 6.25 0.72
N ASP A 34 1.37 6.99 1.30
CA ASP A 34 2.49 7.58 0.57
C ASP A 34 3.46 6.52 0.03
N VAL A 35 3.58 5.39 0.72
CA VAL A 35 4.40 4.26 0.27
C VAL A 35 3.85 3.67 -1.02
N ILE A 36 2.53 3.50 -1.12
CA ILE A 36 1.87 3.04 -2.34
C ILE A 36 1.98 4.07 -3.46
N LYS A 37 1.79 5.36 -3.15
CA LYS A 37 1.97 6.44 -4.13
C LYS A 37 3.40 6.44 -4.69
N SER A 38 4.42 6.29 -3.85
CA SER A 38 5.82 6.21 -4.28
C SER A 38 6.01 5.08 -5.29
N LYS A 39 5.52 3.87 -5.00
CA LYS A 39 5.62 2.73 -5.91
C LYS A 39 4.84 2.93 -7.22
N LEU A 40 3.72 3.63 -7.17
CA LEU A 40 2.97 4.01 -8.37
C LEU A 40 3.74 5.03 -9.22
N TYR A 41 4.45 5.98 -8.61
CA TYR A 41 5.33 6.91 -9.35
C TYR A 41 6.51 6.20 -9.98
N ASP A 42 7.12 5.23 -9.30
CA ASP A 42 8.17 4.39 -9.86
C ASP A 42 7.66 3.63 -11.11
N LEU A 43 6.46 3.02 -10.99
CA LEU A 43 5.81 2.33 -12.10
C LEU A 43 5.50 3.28 -13.27
N GLU A 44 5.00 4.48 -12.99
CA GLU A 44 4.67 5.48 -14.03
C GLU A 44 5.92 5.98 -14.74
N SER A 45 7.00 6.21 -14.00
CA SER A 45 8.31 6.52 -14.56
C SER A 45 8.78 5.43 -15.51
N GLU A 46 8.65 4.15 -15.11
CA GLU A 46 9.05 3.04 -15.96
C GLU A 46 8.12 2.86 -17.17
N LYS A 47 6.81 3.11 -17.04
CA LYS A 47 5.88 3.16 -18.18
C LYS A 47 6.29 4.22 -19.19
N ASN A 48 6.72 5.39 -18.73
CA ASN A 48 7.24 6.44 -19.60
C ASN A 48 8.58 6.06 -20.26
N ASN A 49 9.44 5.31 -19.57
CA ASN A 49 10.65 4.76 -20.18
C ASN A 49 10.32 3.67 -21.22
N ALA A 50 9.31 2.85 -20.94
CA ALA A 50 8.83 1.83 -21.85
C ALA A 50 8.24 2.44 -23.13
N SER A 51 7.44 3.51 -23.02
CA SER A 51 6.84 4.18 -24.18
C SER A 51 7.89 4.76 -25.13
N LYS A 52 9.01 5.29 -24.61
CA LYS A 52 10.15 5.73 -25.44
C LYS A 52 10.74 4.60 -26.27
N THR A 53 10.69 3.37 -25.78
CA THR A 53 11.17 2.17 -26.48
C THR A 53 10.22 1.77 -27.61
N ASP A 54 8.93 2.11 -27.53
CA ASP A 54 7.98 1.82 -28.61
C ASP A 54 8.26 2.66 -29.86
N PHE A 55 8.78 3.88 -29.69
CA PHE A 55 9.26 4.72 -30.79
C PHE A 55 10.67 4.34 -31.29
N PHE A 56 11.25 3.24 -30.83
CA PHE A 56 12.59 2.83 -31.25
C PHE A 56 12.68 2.53 -32.75
N TYR A 57 11.60 2.01 -33.35
CA TYR A 57 11.50 1.76 -34.79
C TYR A 57 11.10 3.00 -35.62
N ALA A 58 10.69 4.09 -34.96
CA ALA A 58 10.29 5.30 -35.66
C ALA A 58 11.54 6.04 -36.19
N PRO A 59 11.54 6.48 -37.46
CA PRO A 59 12.60 7.33 -37.98
C PRO A 59 12.75 8.59 -37.13
N LYS A 60 13.96 8.84 -36.62
CA LYS A 60 14.27 10.02 -35.81
C LYS A 60 14.61 11.17 -36.73
N VAL A 61 13.73 12.16 -36.77
CA VAL A 61 13.93 13.41 -37.52
C VAL A 61 14.45 14.47 -36.55
N LYS A 62 15.61 15.06 -36.85
CA LYS A 62 16.17 16.21 -36.14
C LYS A 62 16.32 17.36 -37.12
N LEU A 63 15.74 18.50 -36.77
CA LEU A 63 15.92 19.75 -37.50
C LEU A 63 16.86 20.63 -36.67
N ASN A 64 17.95 21.06 -37.28
CA ASN A 64 18.92 21.93 -36.64
C ASN A 64 19.01 23.22 -37.46
N ASN A 65 18.76 24.35 -36.81
CA ASN A 65 18.89 25.67 -37.42
C ASN A 65 19.93 26.44 -36.62
N SER A 66 21.05 26.78 -37.26
CA SER A 66 22.14 27.51 -36.64
C SER A 66 22.45 28.77 -37.43
N TYR A 67 22.49 29.90 -36.73
CA TYR A 67 22.95 31.15 -37.31
C TYR A 67 24.48 31.21 -37.24
N LYS A 68 25.14 31.30 -38.39
CA LYS A 68 26.59 31.41 -38.48
C LYS A 68 26.99 32.79 -39.00
N ASN A 69 27.94 33.40 -38.30
CA ASN A 69 28.57 34.66 -38.68
C ASN A 69 30.07 34.42 -38.79
N ASP A 70 30.53 34.17 -40.00
CA ASP A 70 31.94 33.94 -40.28
C ASP A 70 32.57 35.23 -40.83
N SER A 71 33.83 35.49 -40.47
CA SER A 71 34.51 36.74 -40.87
C SER A 71 34.88 36.74 -42.36
N ALA A 72 34.93 35.56 -42.99
CA ALA A 72 35.24 35.37 -44.41
C ALA A 72 33.99 35.17 -45.30
N SER A 73 32.87 34.71 -44.75
CA SER A 73 31.63 34.44 -45.49
C SER A 73 30.44 35.13 -44.83
N LYS A 74 29.69 35.93 -45.60
CA LYS A 74 28.54 36.73 -45.14
C LYS A 74 27.59 35.90 -44.26
N LYS A 75 27.06 36.54 -43.20
CA LYS A 75 25.98 36.06 -42.31
C LYS A 75 24.98 35.14 -43.02
N TYR A 76 24.83 33.91 -42.55
CA TYR A 76 23.89 32.94 -43.14
C TYR A 76 23.24 32.04 -42.08
N PHE A 77 22.07 31.50 -42.42
CA PHE A 77 21.39 30.47 -41.64
C PHE A 77 21.74 29.09 -42.21
N ASP A 78 22.25 28.21 -41.37
CA ASP A 78 22.54 26.81 -41.67
C ASP A 78 21.37 25.95 -41.15
N ASN A 79 20.57 25.43 -42.09
CA ASN A 79 19.43 24.57 -41.80
C ASN A 79 19.78 23.14 -42.22
N THR A 80 19.95 22.25 -41.25
CA THR A 80 20.24 20.83 -41.50
C THR A 80 19.08 19.98 -41.01
N ILE A 81 18.53 19.12 -41.89
CA ILE A 81 17.55 18.10 -41.53
C ILE A 81 18.27 16.75 -41.52
N ASN A 82 18.27 16.06 -40.38
CA ASN A 82 18.89 14.76 -40.23
C ASN A 82 17.81 13.71 -39.92
N VAL A 83 17.68 12.70 -40.78
CA VAL A 83 16.75 11.59 -40.62
C VAL A 83 17.57 10.33 -40.38
N ASN A 84 17.44 9.74 -39.19
CA ASN A 84 18.08 8.47 -38.85
C ASN A 84 17.01 7.40 -38.66
N SER A 85 17.14 6.28 -39.38
CA SER A 85 16.33 5.08 -39.18
C SER A 85 17.24 3.92 -38.82
N LEU A 86 16.80 3.10 -37.87
CA LEU A 86 17.52 1.88 -37.50
C LEU A 86 17.01 0.74 -38.36
N LEU A 87 17.89 0.11 -39.12
CA LEU A 87 17.58 -1.14 -39.81
C LEU A 87 17.40 -2.26 -38.79
N PHE A 88 16.54 -3.22 -39.11
CA PHE A 88 16.18 -4.28 -38.18
C PHE A 88 17.42 -5.06 -37.72
N ASP A 89 17.60 -5.19 -36.40
CA ASP A 89 18.66 -5.97 -35.76
C ASP A 89 18.04 -6.93 -34.73
N SER A 90 18.63 -8.12 -34.64
CA SER A 90 18.32 -9.16 -33.65
C SER A 90 18.34 -8.65 -32.20
N SER A 91 19.18 -7.66 -31.89
CA SER A 91 19.25 -7.04 -30.55
C SER A 91 17.98 -6.29 -30.14
N ILE A 92 17.13 -5.90 -31.12
CA ILE A 92 15.93 -5.13 -30.86
C ILE A 92 14.87 -5.98 -30.14
N SER A 93 14.66 -7.23 -30.55
CA SER A 93 13.72 -8.14 -29.88
C SER A 93 14.06 -8.31 -28.39
N ASN A 94 15.34 -8.41 -28.06
CA ASN A 94 15.80 -8.53 -26.68
C ASN A 94 15.48 -7.27 -25.86
N ARG A 95 15.60 -6.07 -26.44
CA ARG A 95 15.22 -4.81 -25.76
C ARG A 95 13.73 -4.75 -25.43
N PHE A 96 12.86 -5.22 -26.32
CA PHE A 96 11.42 -5.28 -26.04
C PHE A 96 11.08 -6.30 -24.95
N LYS A 97 11.75 -7.46 -24.94
CA LYS A 97 11.61 -8.45 -23.86
C LYS A 97 12.06 -7.88 -22.53
N GLU A 98 13.23 -7.22 -22.50
CA GLU A 98 13.77 -6.59 -21.30
C GLU A 98 12.84 -5.49 -20.77
N LYS A 99 12.34 -4.62 -21.66
CA LYS A 99 11.33 -3.59 -21.35
C LYS A 99 10.12 -4.20 -20.65
N ASN A 100 9.54 -5.25 -21.23
CA ASN A 100 8.34 -5.88 -20.68
C ASN A 100 8.63 -6.56 -19.34
N ALA A 101 9.77 -7.24 -19.21
CA ALA A 101 10.18 -7.87 -17.96
C ALA A 101 10.34 -6.84 -16.83
N ARG A 102 11.00 -5.71 -17.10
CA ARG A 102 11.14 -4.60 -16.14
C ARG A 102 9.78 -4.03 -15.75
N LEU A 103 8.90 -3.77 -16.71
CA LEU A 103 7.57 -3.25 -16.42
C LEU A 103 6.78 -4.20 -15.49
N SER A 104 6.81 -5.50 -15.76
CA SER A 104 6.16 -6.51 -14.91
C SER A 104 6.77 -6.58 -13.52
N GLU A 105 8.09 -6.37 -13.37
CA GLU A 105 8.75 -6.30 -12.07
C GLU A 105 8.23 -5.12 -11.23
N PHE A 106 8.07 -3.94 -11.83
CA PHE A 106 7.50 -2.78 -11.14
C PHE A 106 6.01 -2.98 -10.79
N GLU A 107 5.22 -3.59 -11.68
CA GLU A 107 3.82 -3.95 -11.38
C GLU A 107 3.73 -4.90 -10.19
N LEU A 108 4.60 -5.91 -10.15
CA LEU A 108 4.68 -6.87 -9.05
C LEU A 108 5.13 -6.19 -7.75
N SER A 109 6.10 -5.27 -7.82
CA SER A 109 6.53 -4.49 -6.65
C SER A 109 5.39 -3.68 -6.03
N VAL A 110 4.52 -3.08 -6.85
CA VAL A 110 3.32 -2.37 -6.38
C VAL A 110 2.35 -3.34 -5.68
N LEU A 111 2.13 -4.52 -6.26
CA LEU A 111 1.22 -5.52 -5.67
C LEU A 111 1.75 -6.05 -4.34
N MET A 112 3.04 -6.37 -4.25
CA MET A 112 3.67 -6.82 -3.01
C MET A 112 3.56 -5.76 -1.91
N GLU A 113 3.75 -4.48 -2.22
CA GLU A 113 3.64 -3.42 -1.23
C GLU A 113 2.20 -3.22 -0.76
N LYS A 114 1.21 -3.37 -1.66
CA LYS A 114 -0.21 -3.37 -1.28
C LYS A 114 -0.53 -4.53 -0.35
N GLU A 115 -0.06 -5.74 -0.64
CA GLU A 115 -0.25 -6.92 0.20
C GLU A 115 0.37 -6.74 1.59
N LYS A 116 1.60 -6.24 1.64
CA LYS A 116 2.30 -5.94 2.90
C LYS A 116 1.54 -4.91 3.74
N LEU A 117 1.05 -3.84 3.12
CA LEU A 117 0.24 -2.83 3.81
C LEU A 117 -1.08 -3.42 4.31
N ALA A 118 -1.76 -4.23 3.50
CA ALA A 118 -2.99 -4.90 3.91
C ALA A 118 -2.78 -5.79 5.13
N LYS A 119 -1.71 -6.60 5.13
CA LYS A 119 -1.33 -7.44 6.26
C LYS A 119 -1.15 -6.61 7.53
N LEU A 120 -0.37 -5.53 7.48
CA LEU A 120 -0.12 -4.66 8.63
C LEU A 120 -1.41 -4.02 9.16
N VAL A 121 -2.29 -3.57 8.28
CA VAL A 121 -3.56 -2.94 8.66
C VAL A 121 -4.49 -3.95 9.34
N ILE A 122 -4.59 -5.17 8.81
CA ILE A 122 -5.39 -6.24 9.41
C ILE A 122 -4.82 -6.63 10.78
N GLU A 123 -3.50 -6.83 10.89
CA GLU A 123 -2.82 -7.16 12.15
C GLU A 123 -3.11 -6.09 13.21
N ASN A 124 -2.95 -4.82 12.86
CA ASN A 124 -3.26 -3.71 13.76
C ASN A 124 -4.74 -3.67 14.15
N ALA A 125 -5.66 -3.90 13.21
CA ALA A 125 -7.09 -3.92 13.50
C ALA A 125 -7.45 -5.05 14.49
N ILE A 126 -6.86 -6.24 14.33
CA ILE A 126 -7.02 -7.36 15.25
C ILE A 126 -6.47 -6.98 16.63
N SER A 127 -5.26 -6.42 16.70
CA SER A 127 -4.67 -6.00 17.97
C SER A 127 -5.54 -4.96 18.69
N ILE A 128 -6.02 -3.94 17.98
CA ILE A 128 -6.93 -2.92 18.56
C ILE A 128 -8.20 -3.59 19.12
N SER A 129 -8.80 -4.51 18.38
CA SER A 129 -9.99 -5.25 18.83
C SER A 129 -9.71 -6.03 20.13
N GLN A 130 -8.57 -6.72 20.20
CA GLN A 130 -8.17 -7.45 21.40
C GLN A 130 -7.93 -6.53 22.60
N TYR A 131 -7.28 -5.39 22.39
CA TYR A 131 -7.08 -4.39 23.44
C TYR A 131 -8.40 -3.79 23.93
N GLN A 132 -9.35 -3.50 23.03
CA GLN A 132 -10.68 -3.03 23.41
C GLN A 132 -11.44 -4.06 24.24
N ALA A 133 -11.38 -5.34 23.86
CA ALA A 133 -11.98 -6.42 24.63
C ALA A 133 -11.34 -6.58 26.02
N LEU A 134 -10.01 -6.47 26.10
CA LEU A 134 -9.29 -6.49 27.37
C LEU A 134 -9.66 -5.30 28.26
N ASN A 135 -9.74 -4.10 27.69
CA ASN A 135 -10.12 -2.90 28.42
C ASN A 135 -11.57 -2.98 28.95
N SER A 136 -12.49 -3.51 28.14
CA SER A 136 -13.87 -3.78 28.56
C SER A 136 -13.92 -4.74 29.76
N ARG A 137 -13.16 -5.84 29.71
CA ARG A 137 -13.06 -6.79 30.83
C ARG A 137 -12.45 -6.14 32.09
N ALA A 138 -11.43 -5.30 31.93
CA ALA A 138 -10.83 -4.58 33.05
C ALA A 138 -11.83 -3.64 33.73
N HIS A 139 -12.66 -2.93 32.96
CA HIS A 139 -13.74 -2.11 33.52
C HIS A 139 -14.78 -2.95 34.28
N THR A 140 -15.22 -4.08 33.72
CA THR A 140 -16.15 -4.98 34.43
C THR A 140 -15.54 -5.51 35.74
N LEU A 141 -14.24 -5.81 35.75
CA LEU A 141 -13.53 -6.25 36.94
C LEU A 141 -13.44 -5.13 38.00
N ASP A 142 -13.12 -3.90 37.60
CA ASP A 142 -13.09 -2.74 38.50
C ASP A 142 -14.46 -2.48 39.12
N ASP A 143 -15.52 -2.50 38.30
CA ASP A 143 -16.89 -2.33 38.78
C ASP A 143 -17.28 -3.44 39.78
N SER A 144 -16.91 -4.68 39.49
CA SER A 144 -17.16 -5.83 40.39
C SER A 144 -16.38 -5.70 41.69
N ALA A 145 -15.12 -5.25 41.64
CA ALA A 145 -14.30 -5.03 42.82
C ALA A 145 -14.88 -3.91 43.71
N ARG A 146 -15.33 -2.80 43.10
CA ARG A 146 -16.03 -1.72 43.83
C ARG A 146 -17.30 -2.21 44.51
N GLN A 147 -18.10 -3.01 43.82
CA GLN A 147 -19.33 -3.59 44.40
C GLN A 147 -19.02 -4.52 45.57
N LEU A 148 -18.01 -5.39 45.43
CA LEU A 148 -17.56 -6.27 46.52
C LEU A 148 -17.08 -5.47 47.73
N TRP A 149 -16.25 -4.45 47.50
CA TRP A 149 -15.78 -3.57 48.56
C TRP A 149 -16.95 -2.89 49.29
N GLN A 150 -17.94 -2.36 48.57
CA GLN A 150 -19.14 -1.78 49.17
C GLN A 150 -19.92 -2.79 50.02
N GLN A 151 -20.08 -4.03 49.53
CA GLN A 151 -20.76 -5.08 50.28
C GLN A 151 -20.01 -5.45 51.56
N ILE A 152 -18.69 -5.61 51.50
CA ILE A 152 -17.86 -5.91 52.67
C ILE A 152 -17.92 -4.76 53.67
N ASN A 153 -17.77 -3.52 53.21
CA ASN A 153 -17.83 -2.34 54.07
C ASN A 153 -19.19 -2.24 54.80
N ASN A 154 -20.30 -2.50 54.11
CA ASN A 154 -21.62 -2.56 54.73
C ASN A 154 -21.72 -3.68 55.79
N ARG A 155 -21.15 -4.87 55.53
CA ARG A 155 -21.11 -5.98 56.50
C ARG A 155 -20.25 -5.65 57.72
N TYR A 156 -19.14 -4.95 57.52
CA TYR A 156 -18.25 -4.46 58.57
C TYR A 156 -18.96 -3.43 59.46
N ILE A 157 -19.62 -2.43 58.87
CA ILE A 157 -20.44 -1.45 59.60
C ILE A 157 -21.53 -2.14 60.42
N ASN A 158 -22.16 -3.19 59.87
CA ASN A 158 -23.18 -3.98 60.56
C ASN A 158 -22.60 -4.99 61.58
N GLY A 159 -21.28 -5.01 61.81
CA GLY A 159 -20.62 -5.86 62.81
C GLY A 159 -20.53 -7.34 62.45
N THR A 160 -20.78 -7.69 61.19
CA THR A 160 -20.80 -9.10 60.71
C THR A 160 -19.55 -9.51 59.95
N ALA A 161 -18.66 -8.57 59.65
CA ALA A 161 -17.36 -8.81 59.00
C ALA A 161 -16.23 -8.18 59.81
N SER A 162 -15.01 -8.71 59.67
CA SER A 162 -13.82 -8.28 60.41
C SER A 162 -13.08 -7.17 59.67
N GLN A 163 -12.24 -6.42 60.38
CA GLN A 163 -11.45 -5.34 59.75
C GLN A 163 -10.39 -5.85 58.78
N SER A 164 -10.00 -7.13 58.87
CA SER A 164 -9.10 -7.77 57.90
C SER A 164 -9.77 -8.12 56.56
N ASP A 165 -11.10 -8.06 56.48
CA ASP A 165 -11.85 -8.29 55.24
C ASP A 165 -11.91 -7.03 54.35
N LEU A 166 -11.61 -5.86 54.93
CA LEU A 166 -11.53 -4.54 54.26
C LEU A 166 -10.17 -4.31 53.61
#